data_AF-A0A168DBC3-F1
#
_entry.id   AF-A0A168DBC3-F1
#
_cell.length_a   1.000
_cell.length_b   1.000
_cell.length_c   1.000
_cell.angle_alpha   90.00
_cell.angle_beta   90.00
_cell.angle_gamma   90.00
#
_symmetry.space_group_name_H-M   'P 1'
#
loop_
_entity.id
_entity.type
_entity.pdbx_description
1 polymer ?
#
loop_
_entity_poly.entity_id
_entity_poly.type
_entity_poly.pdbx_seq_one_letter_code
_entity_poly.pdbx_strand_id
1 'polypeptide(L)'
;MSTCQASFPSYVNKALFKNTKSSLALKFVSDWDVADCQSHAEDDTCMLYFPPDIELLYDDAIEATLARAMQSWSFFTLMPSKMAKLATEMSHFCALKAPLNYERRILLHHHLAWVFLMDEVVEKLPLHGLHDTAGKQFIEALKGVMVGEAVADLAEFKGSCPDELLRIAVLSQRILAEDLMPLKRRLLPAHHVRACTQALAQFFDFQYEEGKKFCDEHPSSEILQTRVVTVGGLVPMLLAMEPEQANLHTVEDAGLAQLSLLMTYMNDIIGLYKDLEAVERRDDGSAHLNLIS
;
A
#
# COMPACT_ATOMS: atom_id res chain seq x y z
N MET A 1 17.91 -9.70 -38.18
CA MET A 1 17.56 -9.93 -36.77
C MET A 1 17.73 -8.60 -36.05
N SER A 2 16.66 -7.86 -35.78
CA SER A 2 16.76 -6.64 -34.98
C SER A 2 16.94 -7.06 -33.52
N THR A 3 18.06 -6.67 -32.92
CA THR A 3 18.26 -6.75 -31.48
C THR A 3 17.19 -5.90 -30.81
N CYS A 4 16.27 -6.55 -30.09
CA CYS A 4 15.36 -5.85 -29.18
C CYS A 4 16.24 -5.21 -28.11
N GLN A 5 16.51 -3.90 -28.21
CA GLN A 5 17.13 -3.17 -27.10
C GLN A 5 16.08 -3.09 -26.00
N ALA A 6 16.36 -3.69 -24.85
CA ALA A 6 15.54 -3.51 -23.66
C ALA A 6 15.41 -2.01 -23.39
N SER A 7 14.20 -1.45 -23.56
CA SER A 7 13.94 -0.05 -23.27
C SER A 7 13.64 0.07 -21.79
N PHE A 8 14.65 0.35 -21.00
CA PHE A 8 14.45 0.66 -19.60
C PHE A 8 13.71 1.99 -19.42
N PRO A 9 12.93 2.14 -18.33
CA PRO A 9 12.44 3.45 -17.90
C PRO A 9 13.57 4.48 -17.82
N SER A 10 13.26 5.75 -18.11
CA SER A 10 14.27 6.81 -18.25
C SER A 10 15.12 7.06 -17.00
N TYR A 11 14.66 6.58 -15.83
CA TYR A 11 15.38 6.69 -14.57
C TYR A 11 16.40 5.57 -14.33
N VAL A 12 16.29 4.42 -15.00
CA VAL A 12 17.23 3.31 -14.85
C VAL A 12 18.56 3.65 -15.53
N ASN A 13 19.66 3.41 -14.82
CA ASN A 13 21.04 3.77 -15.14
C ASN A 13 21.34 5.27 -15.24
N LYS A 14 20.32 6.14 -15.23
CA LYS A 14 20.44 7.56 -15.58
C LYS A 14 20.07 8.51 -14.44
N ALA A 15 19.05 8.18 -13.66
CA ALA A 15 18.62 9.03 -12.55
C ALA A 15 19.32 8.61 -11.26
N LEU A 16 19.73 9.61 -10.48
CA LEU A 16 20.12 9.46 -9.10
C LEU A 16 19.10 10.23 -8.27
N PHE A 17 18.28 9.49 -7.54
CA PHE A 17 17.29 10.06 -6.64
C PHE A 17 18.00 10.46 -5.36
N LYS A 18 18.59 11.65 -5.40
CA LYS A 18 19.30 12.21 -4.26
C LYS A 18 18.31 12.63 -3.20
N ASN A 19 18.62 12.29 -1.97
CA ASN A 19 17.97 12.91 -0.85
C ASN A 19 18.34 14.40 -0.77
N THR A 20 17.38 15.24 -0.37
CA THR A 20 17.60 16.70 -0.26
C THR A 20 18.15 17.14 1.10
N LYS A 21 18.18 16.24 2.09
CA LYS A 21 18.55 16.51 3.49
C LYS A 21 19.70 15.63 4.01
N SER A 22 20.12 14.60 3.29
CA SER A 22 21.28 13.74 3.60
C SER A 22 22.13 13.45 2.36
N SER A 23 23.23 12.71 2.55
CA SER A 23 24.05 12.18 1.46
C SER A 23 23.44 10.94 0.79
N LEU A 24 22.38 10.35 1.35
CA LEU A 24 21.77 9.13 0.82
C LEU A 24 21.17 9.37 -0.58
N ALA A 25 21.36 8.40 -1.47
CA ALA A 25 20.78 8.45 -2.80
C ALA A 25 20.33 7.07 -3.26
N LEU A 26 19.23 7.02 -4.02
CA LEU A 26 18.74 5.81 -4.65
C LEU A 26 19.07 5.83 -6.14
N LYS A 27 19.58 4.72 -6.67
CA LYS A 27 19.84 4.56 -8.12
C LYS A 27 19.36 3.21 -8.61
N PHE A 28 18.58 3.21 -9.68
CA PHE A 28 18.23 1.98 -10.38
C PHE A 28 19.30 1.65 -11.42
N VAL A 29 19.78 0.43 -11.45
CA VAL A 29 20.79 -0.05 -12.40
C VAL A 29 20.31 -1.31 -13.11
N SER A 30 20.64 -1.48 -14.38
CA SER A 30 20.25 -2.68 -15.14
C SER A 30 21.30 -3.78 -15.13
N ASP A 31 22.40 -3.60 -14.40
CA ASP A 31 23.49 -4.54 -14.29
C ASP A 31 23.49 -5.11 -12.87
N TRP A 32 23.29 -6.42 -12.78
CA TRP A 32 23.23 -7.13 -11.51
C TRP A 32 24.55 -7.05 -10.76
N ASP A 33 25.68 -7.20 -11.46
CA ASP A 33 27.00 -7.22 -10.84
C ASP A 33 27.33 -5.83 -10.26
N VAL A 34 26.82 -4.76 -10.89
CA VAL A 34 26.95 -3.39 -10.37
C VAL A 34 26.10 -3.19 -9.12
N ALA A 35 24.86 -3.69 -9.09
CA ALA A 35 24.01 -3.61 -7.90
C ALA A 35 24.60 -4.41 -6.74
N ASP A 36 25.10 -5.62 -7.00
CA ASP A 36 25.68 -6.53 -6.01
C ASP A 36 27.03 -6.03 -5.48
N CYS A 37 27.90 -5.46 -6.32
CA CYS A 37 29.15 -4.88 -5.83
C CYS A 37 28.92 -3.69 -4.89
N GLN A 38 27.84 -2.93 -5.09
CA GLN A 38 27.51 -1.75 -4.28
C GLN A 38 26.80 -2.08 -2.98
N SER A 39 26.03 -3.16 -2.91
CA SER A 39 25.47 -3.64 -1.63
C SER A 39 26.56 -4.01 -0.60
N HIS A 40 27.80 -4.21 -1.06
CA HIS A 40 28.99 -4.50 -0.26
C HIS A 40 29.95 -3.30 -0.12
N ALA A 41 29.63 -2.15 -0.72
CA ALA A 41 30.43 -0.93 -0.60
C ALA A 41 29.88 -0.05 0.54
N GLU A 42 30.76 0.58 1.32
CA GLU A 42 30.40 1.63 2.29
C GLU A 42 30.08 2.95 1.57
N ASP A 43 29.08 2.95 0.70
CA ASP A 43 28.63 4.10 -0.09
C ASP A 43 27.21 4.50 0.35
N ASP A 44 26.94 5.81 0.40
CA ASP A 44 25.62 6.37 0.71
C ASP A 44 24.62 6.19 -0.47
N THR A 45 25.01 5.49 -1.54
CA THR A 45 24.17 5.23 -2.70
C THR A 45 23.59 3.82 -2.69
N CYS A 46 22.32 3.69 -2.34
CA CYS A 46 21.59 2.44 -2.49
C CYS A 46 21.32 2.17 -3.98
N MET A 47 21.95 1.11 -4.53
CA MET A 47 21.71 0.66 -5.90
C MET A 47 20.72 -0.49 -5.94
N LEU A 48 19.68 -0.35 -6.76
CA LEU A 48 18.67 -1.37 -6.97
C LEU A 48 18.74 -1.90 -8.39
N TYR A 49 18.86 -3.22 -8.53
CA TYR A 49 18.79 -3.87 -9.83
C TYR A 49 17.38 -3.76 -10.41
N PHE A 50 17.30 -3.29 -11.66
CA PHE A 50 16.09 -3.23 -12.45
C PHE A 50 16.22 -4.21 -13.63
N PRO A 51 15.48 -5.33 -13.63
CA PRO A 51 15.60 -6.35 -14.67
C PRO A 51 15.24 -5.83 -16.08
N PRO A 52 16.00 -6.21 -17.13
CA PRO A 52 15.78 -5.80 -18.52
C PRO A 52 14.45 -6.24 -19.13
N ASP A 53 13.85 -7.27 -18.57
CA ASP A 53 12.60 -7.87 -18.99
C ASP A 53 11.37 -7.23 -18.33
N ILE A 54 11.56 -6.34 -17.35
CA ILE A 54 10.46 -5.56 -16.76
C ILE A 54 10.20 -4.32 -17.61
N GLU A 55 9.23 -4.41 -18.53
CA GLU A 55 8.75 -3.25 -19.27
C GLU A 55 7.65 -2.52 -18.46
N LEU A 56 8.05 -1.50 -17.68
CA LEU A 56 7.09 -0.59 -17.02
C LEU A 56 6.54 0.40 -18.06
N LEU A 57 5.60 -0.07 -18.86
CA LEU A 57 4.82 0.79 -19.74
C LEU A 57 3.60 1.30 -18.99
N TYR A 58 3.30 2.59 -19.11
CA TYR A 58 2.03 3.19 -18.68
C TYR A 58 1.25 3.67 -19.91
N ASP A 59 -0.04 3.89 -19.72
CA ASP A 59 -0.93 4.45 -20.74
C ASP A 59 -1.48 5.80 -20.27
N ASP A 60 -0.96 6.89 -20.84
CA ASP A 60 -1.33 8.27 -20.50
C ASP A 60 -2.82 8.56 -20.64
N ALA A 61 -3.48 7.95 -21.64
CA ALA A 61 -4.89 8.16 -21.88
C ALA A 61 -5.74 7.47 -20.80
N ILE A 62 -5.32 6.26 -20.38
CA ILE A 62 -5.92 5.56 -19.25
C ILE A 62 -5.69 6.33 -17.96
N GLU A 63 -4.46 6.79 -17.69
CA GLU A 63 -4.12 7.58 -16.50
C GLU A 63 -5.03 8.81 -16.35
N ALA A 64 -5.10 9.64 -17.39
CA ALA A 64 -5.93 10.85 -17.38
C ALA A 64 -7.42 10.54 -17.16
N THR A 65 -7.88 9.39 -17.65
CA THR A 65 -9.28 8.95 -17.46
C THR A 65 -9.51 8.43 -16.04
N LEU A 66 -8.56 7.66 -15.48
CA LEU A 66 -8.62 7.20 -14.09
C LEU A 66 -8.57 8.37 -13.10
N ALA A 67 -7.72 9.38 -13.33
CA ALA A 67 -7.67 10.58 -12.51
C ALA A 67 -9.02 11.31 -12.45
N ARG A 68 -9.67 11.49 -13.61
CA ARG A 68 -11.03 12.08 -13.67
C ARG A 68 -12.08 11.18 -13.01
N ALA A 69 -12.00 9.87 -13.20
CA ALA A 69 -12.92 8.93 -12.59
C ALA A 69 -12.84 8.98 -11.05
N MET A 70 -11.62 9.01 -10.50
CA MET A 70 -11.37 9.18 -9.06
C MET A 70 -11.97 10.49 -8.52
N GLN A 71 -11.79 11.61 -9.23
CA GLN A 71 -12.39 12.89 -8.84
C GLN A 71 -13.92 12.89 -8.88
N SER A 72 -14.52 12.05 -9.74
CA SER A 72 -15.97 11.86 -9.84
C SER A 72 -16.52 10.80 -8.88
N TRP A 73 -15.66 10.08 -8.15
CA TRP A 73 -16.08 9.07 -7.19
C TRP A 73 -16.89 9.70 -6.06
N SER A 74 -18.02 9.10 -5.69
CA SER A 74 -18.96 9.68 -4.70
C SER A 74 -18.35 9.92 -3.32
N PHE A 75 -17.26 9.23 -2.98
CA PHE A 75 -16.55 9.39 -1.72
C PHE A 75 -15.42 10.43 -1.79
N PHE A 76 -15.02 10.89 -2.97
CA PHE A 76 -13.85 11.77 -3.17
C PHE A 76 -13.94 13.05 -2.34
N THR A 77 -15.10 13.72 -2.34
CA THR A 77 -15.31 14.96 -1.58
C THR A 77 -15.37 14.77 -0.07
N LEU A 78 -15.49 13.52 0.40
CA LEU A 78 -15.53 13.19 1.83
C LEU A 78 -14.12 12.95 2.40
N MET A 79 -13.13 12.70 1.54
CA MET A 79 -11.75 12.44 1.96
C MET A 79 -11.05 13.72 2.45
N PRO A 80 -10.08 13.59 3.36
CA PRO A 80 -9.13 14.67 3.64
C PRO A 80 -8.44 15.15 2.35
N SER A 81 -8.16 16.45 2.24
CA SER A 81 -7.62 17.06 1.00
C SER A 81 -6.29 16.44 0.55
N LYS A 82 -5.40 16.12 1.51
CA LYS A 82 -4.13 15.42 1.25
C LYS A 82 -4.38 14.05 0.63
N MET A 83 -5.36 13.29 1.15
CA MET A 83 -5.72 11.97 0.64
C MET A 83 -6.40 12.04 -0.72
N ALA A 84 -7.27 13.02 -0.96
CA ALA A 84 -7.90 13.23 -2.27
C ALA A 84 -6.86 13.54 -3.37
N LYS A 85 -5.83 14.34 -3.04
CA LYS A 85 -4.72 14.62 -3.95
C LYS A 85 -3.92 13.35 -4.24
N LEU A 86 -3.51 12.62 -3.20
CA LEU A 86 -2.77 11.37 -3.33
C LEU A 86 -3.56 10.33 -4.14
N ALA A 87 -4.85 10.17 -3.87
CA ALA A 87 -5.74 9.28 -4.62
C ALA A 87 -5.79 9.65 -6.11
N THR A 88 -5.72 10.94 -6.46
CA THR A 88 -5.64 11.35 -7.88
C THR A 88 -4.30 10.94 -8.50
N GLU A 89 -3.19 11.17 -7.79
CA GLU A 89 -1.83 10.83 -8.25
C GLU A 89 -1.61 9.32 -8.41
N MET A 90 -2.31 8.50 -7.63
CA MET A 90 -2.31 7.02 -7.77
C MET A 90 -2.86 6.51 -9.11
N SER A 91 -3.49 7.37 -9.92
CA SER A 91 -3.90 7.00 -11.28
C SER A 91 -2.73 6.53 -12.13
N HIS A 92 -1.52 7.07 -11.91
CA HIS A 92 -0.30 6.66 -12.61
C HIS A 92 0.03 5.18 -12.39
N PHE A 93 -0.01 4.72 -11.13
CA PHE A 93 0.19 3.31 -10.79
C PHE A 93 -0.89 2.43 -11.43
N CYS A 94 -2.14 2.86 -11.38
CA CYS A 94 -3.27 2.12 -11.95
C CYS A 94 -3.31 2.14 -13.50
N ALA A 95 -2.48 2.97 -14.13
CA ALA A 95 -2.33 3.07 -15.58
C ALA A 95 -1.18 2.22 -16.13
N LEU A 96 -0.41 1.53 -15.28
CA LEU A 96 0.58 0.54 -15.72
C LEU A 96 -0.08 -0.50 -16.65
N LYS A 97 0.60 -0.88 -17.73
CA LYS A 97 0.11 -1.82 -18.74
C LYS A 97 0.06 -3.24 -18.19
N ALA A 98 -1.01 -3.52 -17.47
CA ALA A 98 -1.47 -4.85 -17.10
C ALA A 98 -2.62 -5.28 -18.04
N PRO A 99 -2.88 -6.60 -18.21
CA PRO A 99 -4.03 -7.13 -18.96
C PRO A 99 -5.40 -6.83 -18.31
N LEU A 100 -5.51 -5.80 -17.47
CA LEU A 100 -6.74 -5.40 -16.80
C LEU A 100 -7.63 -4.54 -17.70
N ASN A 101 -8.91 -4.92 -17.76
CA ASN A 101 -9.94 -4.04 -18.30
C ASN A 101 -10.14 -2.78 -17.43
N TYR A 102 -10.85 -1.79 -17.98
CA TYR A 102 -11.01 -0.49 -17.33
C TYR A 102 -11.74 -0.57 -15.98
N GLU A 103 -12.79 -1.39 -15.85
CA GLU A 103 -13.53 -1.54 -14.58
C GLU A 103 -12.68 -2.16 -13.47
N ARG A 104 -11.81 -3.12 -13.82
CA ARG A 104 -10.85 -3.70 -12.87
C ARG A 104 -9.79 -2.69 -12.44
N ARG A 105 -9.39 -1.77 -13.31
CA ARG A 105 -8.50 -0.65 -12.95
C ARG A 105 -9.16 0.34 -12.00
N ILE A 106 -10.45 0.63 -12.19
CA ILE A 106 -11.24 1.43 -11.22
C ILE A 106 -11.27 0.75 -9.85
N LEU A 107 -11.55 -0.55 -9.80
CA LEU A 107 -11.53 -1.31 -8.55
C LEU A 107 -10.15 -1.26 -7.86
N LEU A 108 -9.07 -1.45 -8.61
CA LEU A 108 -7.70 -1.33 -8.08
C LEU A 108 -7.44 0.07 -7.52
N HIS A 109 -7.84 1.11 -8.26
CA HIS A 109 -7.61 2.50 -7.91
C HIS A 109 -8.37 2.93 -6.65
N HIS A 110 -9.65 2.57 -6.55
CA HIS A 110 -10.45 2.81 -5.34
C HIS A 110 -9.87 2.06 -4.15
N HIS A 111 -9.38 0.83 -4.36
CA HIS A 111 -8.81 0.02 -3.29
C HIS A 111 -7.52 0.64 -2.75
N LEU A 112 -6.62 1.11 -3.62
CA LEU A 112 -5.39 1.80 -3.21
C LEU A 112 -5.71 3.07 -2.42
N ALA A 113 -6.61 3.92 -2.92
CA ALA A 113 -7.02 5.12 -2.21
C ALA A 113 -7.60 4.81 -0.81
N TRP A 114 -8.38 3.74 -0.71
CA TRP A 114 -8.97 3.30 0.55
C TRP A 114 -7.94 2.74 1.55
N VAL A 115 -6.92 2.01 1.09
CA VAL A 115 -5.86 1.48 1.99
C VAL A 115 -5.21 2.63 2.74
N PHE A 116 -4.80 3.70 2.06
CA PHE A 116 -4.17 4.87 2.71
C PHE A 116 -5.10 5.61 3.68
N LEU A 117 -6.42 5.60 3.41
CA LEU A 117 -7.40 6.20 4.32
C LEU A 117 -7.56 5.37 5.61
N MET A 118 -7.53 4.05 5.48
CA MET A 118 -7.56 3.13 6.62
C MET A 118 -6.24 3.19 7.42
N ASP A 119 -5.12 3.24 6.71
CA ASP A 119 -3.76 3.35 7.27
C ASP A 119 -3.64 4.55 8.22
N GLU A 120 -4.13 5.72 7.81
CA GLU A 120 -4.16 6.92 8.64
C GLU A 120 -4.89 6.70 9.99
N VAL A 121 -5.91 5.83 10.03
CA VAL A 121 -6.65 5.51 11.25
C VAL A 121 -5.83 4.60 12.16
N VAL A 122 -5.27 3.52 11.61
CA VAL A 122 -4.54 2.52 12.39
C VAL A 122 -3.19 3.04 12.89
N GLU A 123 -2.54 3.93 12.14
CA GLU A 123 -1.30 4.61 12.55
C GLU A 123 -1.55 5.67 13.63
N LYS A 124 -2.70 6.37 13.63
CA LYS A 124 -2.92 7.49 14.57
C LYS A 124 -3.68 7.11 15.84
N LEU A 125 -4.54 6.09 15.82
CA LEU A 125 -5.27 5.71 17.03
C LEU A 125 -4.37 5.33 18.22
N PRO A 126 -3.23 4.65 18.04
CA PRO A 126 -2.33 4.37 19.16
C PRO A 126 -1.68 5.63 19.76
N LEU A 127 -1.44 6.69 18.97
CA LEU A 127 -0.96 8.00 19.49
C LEU A 127 -1.88 8.58 20.56
N HIS A 128 -3.16 8.23 20.49
CA HIS A 128 -4.18 8.70 21.41
C HIS A 128 -4.48 7.68 22.52
N GLY A 129 -3.71 6.58 22.61
CA GLY A 129 -3.96 5.48 23.56
C GLY A 129 -5.25 4.71 23.24
N LEU A 130 -5.71 4.73 21.99
CA LEU A 130 -6.99 4.14 21.56
C LEU A 130 -6.84 2.83 20.79
N HIS A 131 -5.63 2.29 20.69
CA HIS A 131 -5.34 1.07 19.94
C HIS A 131 -6.19 -0.12 20.38
N ASP A 132 -6.17 -0.45 21.67
CA ASP A 132 -6.90 -1.60 22.23
C ASP A 132 -8.41 -1.39 22.41
N THR A 133 -8.90 -0.17 22.09
CA THR A 133 -10.32 0.19 22.20
C THR A 133 -10.89 0.50 20.82
N ALA A 134 -10.88 1.76 20.40
CA ALA A 134 -11.42 2.20 19.11
C ALA A 134 -10.69 1.55 17.92
N GLY A 135 -9.37 1.35 18.02
CA GLY A 135 -8.57 0.71 16.97
C GLY A 135 -8.99 -0.74 16.74
N LYS A 136 -9.04 -1.53 17.81
CA LYS A 136 -9.53 -2.91 17.77
C LYS A 136 -10.94 -3.00 17.20
N GLN A 137 -11.87 -2.16 17.67
CA GLN A 137 -13.24 -2.20 17.19
C GLN A 137 -13.37 -1.78 15.73
N PHE A 138 -12.58 -0.80 15.29
CA PHE A 138 -12.52 -0.42 13.88
C PHE A 138 -12.02 -1.56 12.99
N ILE A 139 -10.92 -2.24 13.38
CA ILE A 139 -10.38 -3.40 12.67
C ILE A 139 -11.42 -4.54 12.58
N GLU A 140 -12.07 -4.88 13.70
CA GLU A 140 -13.10 -5.91 13.71
C GLU A 140 -14.32 -5.52 12.85
N ALA A 141 -14.71 -4.24 12.85
CA ALA A 141 -15.78 -3.75 11.99
C ALA A 141 -15.43 -3.88 10.49
N LEU A 142 -14.19 -3.60 10.09
CA LEU A 142 -13.74 -3.83 8.71
C LEU A 142 -13.83 -5.31 8.32
N LYS A 143 -13.44 -6.22 9.23
CA LYS A 143 -13.59 -7.67 9.02
C LYS A 143 -15.06 -8.08 8.88
N GLY A 144 -15.94 -7.57 9.74
CA GLY A 144 -17.39 -7.78 9.66
C GLY A 144 -17.96 -7.35 8.30
N VAL A 145 -17.58 -6.15 7.82
CA VAL A 145 -18.02 -5.65 6.51
C VAL A 145 -17.62 -6.59 5.36
N MET A 146 -16.44 -7.19 5.40
CA MET A 146 -16.00 -8.13 4.35
C MET A 146 -16.91 -9.35 4.24
N VAL A 147 -17.45 -9.83 5.36
CA VAL A 147 -18.38 -10.97 5.41
C VAL A 147 -19.86 -10.57 5.28
N GLY A 148 -20.15 -9.27 5.15
CA GLY A 148 -21.48 -8.75 4.87
C GLY A 148 -22.24 -8.20 6.07
N GLU A 149 -21.56 -7.95 7.19
CA GLU A 149 -22.13 -7.24 8.33
C GLU A 149 -22.32 -5.75 8.00
N ALA A 150 -23.18 -5.09 8.77
CA ALA A 150 -23.42 -3.66 8.64
C ALA A 150 -22.20 -2.84 9.12
N VAL A 151 -22.06 -1.62 8.59
CA VAL A 151 -21.09 -0.65 9.10
C VAL A 151 -21.36 -0.41 10.59
N ALA A 152 -20.31 -0.54 11.41
CA ALA A 152 -20.44 -0.36 12.84
C ALA A 152 -20.61 1.12 13.19
N ASP A 153 -21.46 1.40 14.17
CA ASP A 153 -21.54 2.74 14.75
C ASP A 153 -20.37 2.94 15.70
N LEU A 154 -19.48 3.89 15.38
CA LEU A 154 -18.35 4.26 16.23
C LEU A 154 -18.65 5.48 17.12
N ALA A 155 -19.90 5.94 17.20
CA ALA A 155 -20.29 7.11 17.98
C ALA A 155 -19.98 7.00 19.48
N GLU A 156 -19.82 5.80 20.02
CA GLU A 156 -19.41 5.58 21.42
C GLU A 156 -18.02 6.14 21.76
N PHE A 157 -17.16 6.34 20.75
CA PHE A 157 -15.85 6.95 20.91
C PHE A 157 -15.87 8.48 20.76
N LYS A 158 -17.04 9.10 20.61
CA LYS A 158 -17.15 10.55 20.53
C LYS A 158 -16.69 11.19 21.84
N GLY A 159 -15.74 12.12 21.73
CA GLY A 159 -15.14 12.81 22.88
C GLY A 159 -13.94 12.10 23.50
N SER A 160 -13.68 10.84 23.14
CA SER A 160 -12.44 10.12 23.48
C SER A 160 -11.50 9.96 22.28
N CYS A 161 -12.04 9.82 21.07
CA CYS A 161 -11.33 9.81 19.80
C CYS A 161 -11.36 11.20 19.13
N PRO A 162 -10.27 11.67 18.50
CA PRO A 162 -10.31 12.87 17.69
C PRO A 162 -11.38 12.79 16.60
N ASP A 163 -12.22 13.82 16.49
CA ASP A 163 -13.38 13.83 15.58
C ASP A 163 -13.00 13.60 14.12
N GLU A 164 -11.84 14.11 13.69
CA GLU A 164 -11.32 13.89 12.34
C GLU A 164 -11.01 12.41 12.10
N LEU A 165 -10.31 11.76 13.05
CA LEU A 165 -9.91 10.37 12.94
C LEU A 165 -11.12 9.42 12.98
N LEU A 166 -12.09 9.74 13.84
CA LEU A 166 -13.37 9.03 13.90
C LEU A 166 -14.15 9.15 12.58
N ARG A 167 -14.18 10.34 11.97
CA ARG A 167 -14.81 10.55 10.66
C ARG A 167 -14.11 9.74 9.56
N ILE A 168 -12.78 9.70 9.56
CA ILE A 168 -12.00 8.91 8.60
C ILE A 168 -12.29 7.42 8.80
N ALA A 169 -12.31 6.92 10.04
CA ALA A 169 -12.66 5.53 10.36
C ALA A 169 -14.05 5.13 9.83
N VAL A 170 -15.06 5.97 10.06
CA VAL A 170 -16.41 5.73 9.52
C VAL A 170 -16.41 5.78 7.99
N LEU A 171 -15.72 6.73 7.38
CA LEU A 171 -15.61 6.83 5.92
C LEU A 171 -14.94 5.58 5.32
N SER A 172 -13.86 5.08 5.93
CA SER A 172 -13.17 3.87 5.52
C SER A 172 -14.07 2.64 5.57
N GLN A 173 -14.89 2.47 6.61
CA GLN A 173 -15.88 1.39 6.67
C GLN A 173 -16.93 1.52 5.55
N ARG A 174 -17.46 2.73 5.35
CA ARG A 174 -18.47 2.99 4.33
C ARG A 174 -17.95 2.71 2.92
N ILE A 175 -16.75 3.16 2.58
CA ILE A 175 -16.12 2.85 1.30
C ILE A 175 -15.97 1.34 1.11
N LEU A 176 -15.53 0.61 2.15
CA LEU A 176 -15.39 -0.84 2.06
C LEU A 176 -16.75 -1.53 1.81
N ALA A 177 -17.79 -1.10 2.53
CA ALA A 177 -19.12 -1.71 2.49
C ALA A 177 -19.95 -1.33 1.25
N GLU A 178 -19.97 -0.05 0.90
CA GLU A 178 -20.84 0.55 -0.12
C GLU A 178 -20.21 0.51 -1.52
N ASP A 179 -18.86 0.43 -1.64
CA ASP A 179 -18.14 0.47 -2.91
C ASP A 179 -17.28 -0.77 -3.14
N LEU A 180 -16.23 -0.97 -2.33
CA LEU A 180 -15.18 -1.94 -2.65
C LEU A 180 -15.65 -3.40 -2.63
N MET A 181 -16.35 -3.84 -1.59
CA MET A 181 -16.84 -5.22 -1.52
C MET A 181 -17.92 -5.51 -2.59
N PRO A 182 -18.90 -4.61 -2.84
CA PRO A 182 -19.80 -4.73 -3.98
C PRO A 182 -19.07 -4.78 -5.33
N LEU A 183 -18.10 -3.90 -5.59
CA LEU A 183 -17.32 -3.90 -6.83
C LEU A 183 -16.53 -5.19 -7.01
N LYS A 184 -15.86 -5.68 -5.96
CA LYS A 184 -15.15 -6.98 -6.00
C LYS A 184 -16.11 -8.11 -6.38
N ARG A 185 -17.26 -8.22 -5.72
CA ARG A 185 -18.27 -9.27 -5.99
C ARG A 185 -18.88 -9.17 -7.38
N ARG A 186 -18.99 -7.96 -7.94
CA ARG A 186 -19.51 -7.73 -9.29
C ARG A 186 -18.51 -8.06 -10.38
N LEU A 187 -17.24 -7.70 -10.19
CA LEU A 187 -16.21 -7.74 -11.22
C LEU A 187 -15.32 -8.99 -11.18
N LEU A 188 -15.25 -9.67 -10.04
CA LEU A 188 -14.35 -10.81 -9.84
C LEU A 188 -15.16 -12.10 -9.56
N PRO A 189 -14.68 -13.26 -10.01
CA PRO A 189 -15.29 -14.53 -9.64
C PRO A 189 -15.11 -14.82 -8.15
N ALA A 190 -15.98 -15.68 -7.61
CA ALA A 190 -16.08 -15.91 -6.17
C ALA A 190 -14.78 -16.37 -5.50
N HIS A 191 -13.95 -17.17 -6.18
CA HIS A 191 -12.65 -17.61 -5.64
C HIS A 191 -11.67 -16.46 -5.50
N HIS A 192 -11.64 -15.54 -6.46
CA HIS A 192 -10.77 -14.36 -6.44
C HIS A 192 -11.19 -13.38 -5.35
N VAL A 193 -12.50 -13.19 -5.16
CA VAL A 193 -13.04 -12.42 -4.02
C VAL A 193 -12.59 -13.04 -2.70
N ARG A 194 -12.68 -14.37 -2.55
CA ARG A 194 -12.21 -15.06 -1.33
C ARG A 194 -10.73 -14.83 -1.08
N ALA A 195 -9.88 -14.95 -2.09
CA ALA A 195 -8.44 -14.69 -1.96
C ALA A 195 -8.17 -13.25 -1.48
N CYS A 196 -8.85 -12.25 -2.08
CA CYS A 196 -8.73 -10.85 -1.64
C CYS A 196 -9.20 -10.65 -0.20
N THR A 197 -10.32 -11.26 0.20
CA THR A 197 -10.85 -11.16 1.56
C THR A 197 -9.94 -11.82 2.59
N GLN A 198 -9.35 -12.98 2.28
CA GLN A 198 -8.40 -13.65 3.16
C GLN A 198 -7.12 -12.81 3.33
N ALA A 199 -6.58 -12.26 2.25
CA ALA A 199 -5.43 -11.37 2.31
C ALA A 199 -5.73 -10.09 3.10
N LEU A 200 -6.93 -9.49 2.95
CA LEU A 200 -7.35 -8.34 3.75
C LEU A 200 -7.52 -8.68 5.23
N ALA A 201 -8.06 -9.86 5.56
CA ALA A 201 -8.21 -10.29 6.95
C ALA A 201 -6.84 -10.41 7.63
N GLN A 202 -5.88 -11.05 6.97
CA GLN A 202 -4.50 -11.13 7.47
C GLN A 202 -3.87 -9.74 7.58
N PHE A 203 -4.05 -8.88 6.58
CA PHE A 203 -3.57 -7.49 6.64
C PHE A 203 -4.10 -6.75 7.87
N PHE A 204 -5.38 -6.88 8.20
CA PHE A 204 -5.96 -6.27 9.38
C PHE A 204 -5.43 -6.84 10.69
N ASP A 205 -5.22 -8.16 10.78
CA ASP A 205 -4.61 -8.79 11.94
C ASP A 205 -3.20 -8.24 12.18
N PHE A 206 -2.40 -8.14 11.12
CA PHE A 206 -1.03 -7.64 11.21
C PHE A 206 -0.96 -6.14 11.48
N GLN A 207 -1.89 -5.34 10.93
CA GLN A 207 -2.03 -3.91 11.26
C GLN A 207 -2.37 -3.71 12.75
N TYR A 208 -3.21 -4.59 13.32
CA TYR A 208 -3.47 -4.58 14.76
C TYR A 208 -2.22 -4.97 15.57
N GLU A 209 -1.50 -6.02 15.19
CA GLU A 209 -0.25 -6.39 15.90
C GLU A 209 0.85 -5.33 15.76
N GLU A 210 0.94 -4.64 14.63
CA GLU A 210 1.82 -3.49 14.40
C GLU A 210 1.49 -2.34 15.36
N GLY A 211 0.21 -2.01 15.54
CA GLY A 211 -0.20 -0.95 16.48
C GLY A 211 0.07 -1.26 17.97
N LYS A 212 0.36 -2.52 18.36
CA LYS A 212 0.82 -2.87 19.72
C LYS A 212 2.30 -2.59 19.95
N LYS A 213 3.07 -2.54 18.86
CA LYS A 213 4.53 -2.35 18.82
C LYS A 213 4.91 -0.89 18.61
N PHE A 214 3.98 -0.01 18.95
CA PHE A 214 4.00 1.40 18.58
C PHE A 214 5.18 2.14 19.20
N CYS A 215 6.03 2.73 18.37
CA CYS A 215 7.28 3.38 18.78
C CYS A 215 8.29 2.49 19.52
N ASP A 216 8.19 1.17 19.39
CA ASP A 216 9.16 0.23 19.93
C ASP A 216 10.15 -0.21 18.83
N GLU A 217 11.42 -0.37 19.20
CA GLU A 217 12.43 -0.94 18.30
C GLU A 217 12.30 -2.46 18.26
N HIS A 218 12.27 -3.04 17.06
CA HIS A 218 12.15 -4.48 16.85
C HIS A 218 13.34 -5.06 16.07
N PRO A 219 13.68 -6.35 16.24
CA PRO A 219 14.64 -7.02 15.39
C PRO A 219 14.15 -7.04 13.93
N SER A 220 15.07 -6.89 12.97
CA SER A 220 14.73 -6.85 11.54
C SER A 220 13.93 -8.07 11.06
N SER A 221 14.11 -9.25 11.66
CA SER A 221 13.33 -10.45 11.33
C SER A 221 11.85 -10.33 11.70
N GLU A 222 11.54 -9.62 12.78
CA GLU A 222 10.16 -9.35 13.21
C GLU A 222 9.53 -8.24 12.36
N ILE A 223 10.30 -7.18 12.07
CA ILE A 223 9.88 -6.11 11.14
C ILE A 223 9.54 -6.70 9.77
N LEU A 224 10.41 -7.57 9.24
CA LEU A 224 10.21 -8.23 7.94
C LEU A 224 8.91 -9.03 7.90
N GLN A 225 8.64 -9.82 8.94
CA GLN A 225 7.43 -10.65 9.02
C GLN A 225 6.16 -9.79 9.06
N THR A 226 6.19 -8.66 9.78
CA THR A 226 5.05 -7.75 9.86
C THR A 226 4.88 -6.93 8.58
N ARG A 227 5.94 -6.26 8.10
CA ARG A 227 5.89 -5.33 6.97
C ARG A 227 5.61 -5.97 5.61
N VAL A 228 5.99 -7.23 5.40
CA VAL A 228 5.61 -7.98 4.19
C VAL A 228 4.09 -8.04 4.02
N VAL A 229 3.35 -8.03 5.13
CA VAL A 229 1.89 -8.01 5.14
C VAL A 229 1.38 -6.56 5.21
N THR A 230 1.90 -5.75 6.14
CA THR A 230 1.34 -4.41 6.44
C THR A 230 1.72 -3.30 5.45
N VAL A 231 2.63 -3.54 4.49
CA VAL A 231 2.79 -2.64 3.33
C VAL A 231 1.54 -2.60 2.44
N GLY A 232 0.61 -3.55 2.61
CA GLY A 232 -0.68 -3.55 1.91
C GLY A 232 -0.58 -3.88 0.42
N GLY A 233 0.56 -4.41 -0.04
CA GLY A 233 0.82 -4.73 -1.46
C GLY A 233 0.11 -5.98 -1.99
N LEU A 234 -0.18 -6.95 -1.11
CA LEU A 234 -0.74 -8.26 -1.50
C LEU A 234 -2.10 -8.15 -2.20
N VAL A 235 -2.99 -7.29 -1.70
CA VAL A 235 -4.35 -7.17 -2.25
C VAL A 235 -4.34 -6.45 -3.60
N PRO A 236 -3.64 -5.32 -3.79
CA PRO A 236 -3.38 -4.74 -5.11
C PRO A 236 -2.79 -5.73 -6.12
N MET A 237 -1.84 -6.58 -5.72
CA MET A 237 -1.30 -7.63 -6.60
C MET A 237 -2.37 -8.62 -7.03
N LEU A 238 -3.15 -9.15 -6.07
CA LEU A 238 -4.26 -10.05 -6.38
C LEU A 238 -5.27 -9.37 -7.33
N LEU A 239 -5.61 -8.10 -7.09
CA LEU A 239 -6.51 -7.34 -7.96
C LEU A 239 -5.97 -7.11 -9.37
N ALA A 240 -4.64 -7.12 -9.54
CA ALA A 240 -3.97 -6.95 -10.82
C ALA A 240 -3.79 -8.26 -11.63
N MET A 241 -3.99 -9.43 -11.01
CA MET A 241 -3.85 -10.75 -11.65
C MET A 241 -5.10 -11.17 -12.43
N GLU A 242 -4.94 -12.01 -13.45
CA GLU A 242 -6.10 -12.68 -14.05
C GLU A 242 -6.74 -13.68 -13.07
N PRO A 243 -8.05 -13.93 -13.14
CA PRO A 243 -8.73 -14.77 -12.15
C PRO A 243 -8.19 -16.20 -12.05
N GLU A 244 -7.68 -16.78 -13.14
CA GLU A 244 -7.06 -18.09 -13.15
C GLU A 244 -5.77 -18.12 -12.33
N GLN A 245 -4.96 -17.05 -12.42
CA GLN A 245 -3.73 -16.90 -11.64
C GLN A 245 -4.04 -16.70 -10.16
N ALA A 246 -5.03 -15.84 -9.85
CA ALA A 246 -5.46 -15.60 -8.48
C ALA A 246 -5.96 -16.87 -7.77
N ASN A 247 -6.43 -17.89 -8.52
CA ASN A 247 -6.85 -19.18 -7.95
C ASN A 247 -5.67 -20.08 -7.56
N LEU A 248 -4.47 -19.82 -8.07
CA LEU A 248 -3.26 -20.60 -7.77
C LEU A 248 -2.54 -20.11 -6.51
N HIS A 249 -2.87 -18.90 -6.07
CA HIS A 249 -2.21 -18.28 -4.93
C HIS A 249 -3.05 -18.43 -3.66
N THR A 250 -2.37 -18.77 -2.57
CA THR A 250 -2.90 -18.65 -1.22
C THR A 250 -2.28 -17.43 -0.54
N VAL A 251 -2.83 -17.03 0.59
CA VAL A 251 -2.26 -15.95 1.43
C VAL A 251 -0.86 -16.30 1.96
N GLU A 252 -0.51 -17.59 1.96
CA GLU A 252 0.80 -18.13 2.37
C GLU A 252 1.76 -18.34 1.17
N ASP A 253 1.42 -17.84 -0.02
CA ASP A 253 2.24 -17.99 -1.22
C ASP A 253 3.58 -17.23 -1.06
N ALA A 254 4.68 -18.00 -1.04
CA ALA A 254 6.02 -17.47 -0.86
C ALA A 254 6.44 -16.49 -1.97
N GLY A 255 5.93 -16.65 -3.20
CA GLY A 255 6.20 -15.75 -4.31
C GLY A 255 5.52 -14.39 -4.13
N LEU A 256 4.27 -14.38 -3.67
CA LEU A 256 3.58 -13.13 -3.33
C LEU A 256 4.24 -12.43 -2.14
N ALA A 257 4.65 -13.18 -1.12
CA ALA A 257 5.39 -12.63 0.01
C ALA A 257 6.71 -11.98 -0.43
N GLN A 258 7.45 -12.59 -1.35
CA GLN A 258 8.69 -12.03 -1.90
C GLN A 258 8.46 -10.76 -2.74
N LEU A 259 7.41 -10.73 -3.56
CA LEU A 259 7.06 -9.51 -4.30
C LEU A 259 6.62 -8.40 -3.36
N SER A 260 5.86 -8.73 -2.31
CA SER A 260 5.44 -7.77 -1.29
C SER A 260 6.65 -7.23 -0.54
N LEU A 261 7.64 -8.07 -0.25
CA LEU A 261 8.90 -7.65 0.35
C LEU A 261 9.66 -6.62 -0.51
N LEU A 262 9.71 -6.82 -1.83
CA LEU A 262 10.30 -5.83 -2.73
C LEU A 262 9.56 -4.50 -2.67
N MET A 263 8.22 -4.53 -2.62
CA MET A 263 7.41 -3.33 -2.42
C MET A 263 7.66 -2.67 -1.06
N THR A 264 7.82 -3.46 0.00
CA THR A 264 8.21 -2.96 1.33
C THR A 264 9.52 -2.21 1.27
N TYR A 265 10.59 -2.81 0.74
CA TYR A 265 11.88 -2.12 0.63
C TYR A 265 11.79 -0.82 -0.16
N MET A 266 11.08 -0.83 -1.28
CA MET A 266 10.89 0.38 -2.08
C MET A 266 10.08 1.45 -1.34
N ASN A 267 9.01 1.05 -0.65
CA ASN A 267 8.18 1.95 0.14
C ASN A 267 8.99 2.54 1.30
N ASP A 268 9.74 1.72 2.01
CA ASP A 268 10.56 2.11 3.16
C ASP A 268 11.71 3.03 2.73
N ILE A 269 12.35 2.80 1.58
CA ILE A 269 13.42 3.68 1.05
C ILE A 269 12.86 5.08 0.76
N ILE A 270 11.69 5.13 0.10
CA ILE A 270 11.05 6.38 -0.27
C ILE A 270 10.46 7.07 0.96
N GLY A 271 9.90 6.30 1.88
CA GLY A 271 9.22 6.71 3.11
C GLY A 271 10.16 7.04 4.27
N LEU A 272 11.43 6.62 4.22
CA LEU A 272 12.39 6.74 5.33
C LEU A 272 12.42 8.11 5.99
N TYR A 273 12.28 9.20 5.23
CA TYR A 273 12.30 10.55 5.78
C TYR A 273 10.98 10.97 6.42
N LYS A 274 9.85 10.53 5.87
CA LYS A 274 8.55 10.69 6.54
C LYS A 274 8.63 10.00 7.90
N ASP A 275 9.17 8.79 7.92
CA ASP A 275 9.26 7.95 9.11
C ASP A 275 10.24 8.55 10.12
N LEU A 276 11.45 8.95 9.71
CA LEU A 276 12.42 9.61 10.60
C LEU A 276 11.88 10.92 11.20
N GLU A 277 11.23 11.78 10.40
CA GLU A 277 10.56 12.99 10.94
C GLU A 277 9.44 12.63 11.91
N ALA A 278 8.74 11.53 11.67
CA ALA A 278 7.66 11.08 12.51
C ALA A 278 8.13 10.43 13.82
N VAL A 279 9.28 9.75 13.81
CA VAL A 279 9.99 9.31 15.03
C VAL A 279 10.32 10.52 15.91
N GLU A 280 10.90 11.57 15.33
CA GLU A 280 11.25 12.79 16.07
C GLU A 280 10.02 13.48 16.68
N ARG A 281 8.89 13.47 15.97
CA ARG A 281 7.64 14.12 16.39
C ARG A 281 6.73 13.21 17.22
N ARG A 282 6.99 11.91 17.24
CA ARG A 282 6.10 10.87 17.78
C ARG A 282 4.68 11.02 17.25
N ASP A 283 4.54 11.20 15.93
CA ASP A 283 3.25 11.43 15.27
C ASP A 283 2.88 10.34 14.23
N ASP A 284 3.68 9.28 14.16
CA ASP A 284 3.41 8.06 13.39
C ASP A 284 3.94 6.82 14.13
N GLY A 285 3.12 5.78 14.18
CA GLY A 285 3.40 4.52 14.88
C GLY A 285 4.23 3.52 14.16
N SER A 286 4.08 3.52 12.83
CA SER A 286 4.75 2.60 11.94
C SER A 286 6.18 3.04 11.66
N ALA A 287 6.57 4.25 12.10
CA ALA A 287 7.84 4.88 11.77
C ALA A 287 9.09 4.08 12.21
N HIS A 288 8.99 3.24 13.24
CA HIS A 288 10.08 2.35 13.70
C HIS A 288 10.07 0.97 13.03
N LEU A 289 9.09 0.69 12.17
CA LEU A 289 8.97 -0.56 11.41
C LEU A 289 9.49 -0.40 9.98
N ASN A 290 10.41 0.53 9.77
CA ASN A 290 11.11 0.71 8.51
C ASN A 290 12.30 -0.27 8.42
N LEU A 291 12.43 -1.01 7.33
CA LEU A 291 13.48 -2.03 7.15
C LEU A 291 14.90 -1.45 6.96
N ILE A 292 15.04 -0.14 6.86
CA ILE A 292 16.29 0.56 6.49
C ILE A 292 16.84 1.42 7.63
N SER A 293 16.01 1.73 8.63
CA SER A 293 16.38 2.53 9.79
C SER A 293 17.28 1.79 10.78
#